data_AF-A0A5B2Z577-F1
#
_entry.id   AF-A0A5B2Z577-F1
#
_cell.length_a   1.000
_cell.length_b   1.000
_cell.length_c   1.000
_cell.angle_alpha   90.00
_cell.angle_beta   90.00
_cell.angle_gamma   90.00
#
_symmetry.space_group_name_H-M   'P 1'
#
loop_
_entity.id
_entity.type
_entity.pdbx_description
1 polymer ?
#
loop_
_entity_poly.entity_id
_entity_poly.type
_entity_poly.pdbx_seq_one_letter_code
_entity_poly.pdbx_strand_id
1 'polypeptide(L)'
;MLDNPSYENYKKLRHELDQIISYSKLEDHSNIQIITDKITYIVDSLVAGHLSSSIILDILTRSLKKIKDDISFQNHVLDLDLIEEIKMNYNIMKADEKDFIYTKNLKVLLISADEFLSNLILKNVDTSIDLTVIQNYNKAFDIMHTTIFDIVVCDILEDSTLTEDFIMGYSKTIPIAIFYRAGYLHLVLKAAKLGIKKIISLDEMAVKYLVKTLHRIYVDWTKEKKKILLRPVLENPNTRVVLSDMLLTELPIFQRVRSFFTNEIDMNHAIKESYDLKINELIKSNSDMIDSLVKERFLIKQKVKNVLVCPNCDSIDLDLNYQCNSCDNLLFTKYNEVFIHRSCNYAGLKHVFAVGNNFYCPGCNKKISILDDCIKEPSYHCQKCSAFFTTPFTNYRCNFCDFGPFTYIQGKLKTVYRYDINPLFEMEFKRNFFILQRLSDYLTQSGYNVSYNEKSNKNVTTETFFDLVARKADQTMIFVILTSHLEYNIELLYHIETLHSGSENITPIVISLNEPDQLIINLLLKFDIFLIVSDNDKEILAKTKEYLTTI
;
A
#
# COMPACT_ATOMS: atom_id res chain seq x y z
N MET A 1 10.80 16.68 25.32
CA MET A 1 11.11 15.77 24.18
C MET A 1 12.22 14.80 24.54
N LEU A 2 13.30 15.29 25.18
CA LEU A 2 14.42 14.46 25.62
C LEU A 2 14.14 13.65 26.91
N ASP A 3 13.13 14.03 27.72
CA ASP A 3 12.75 13.31 28.94
C ASP A 3 12.03 11.96 28.70
N ASN A 4 11.59 11.72 27.46
CA ASN A 4 10.99 10.45 27.03
C ASN A 4 11.54 10.08 25.64
N PRO A 5 12.77 9.55 25.55
CA PRO A 5 13.45 9.30 24.29
C PRO A 5 12.70 8.26 23.45
N SER A 6 12.21 8.68 22.28
CA SER A 6 11.55 7.81 21.31
C SER A 6 11.81 8.32 19.90
N TYR A 7 11.73 7.42 18.91
CA TYR A 7 11.90 7.77 17.49
C TYR A 7 11.02 8.95 17.06
N GLU A 8 9.74 8.94 17.44
CA GLU A 8 8.79 10.02 17.14
C GLU A 8 9.19 11.35 17.80
N ASN A 9 9.75 11.31 19.02
CA ASN A 9 10.22 12.52 19.70
C ASN A 9 11.50 13.08 19.08
N TYR A 10 12.41 12.23 18.58
CA TYR A 10 13.60 12.68 17.85
C TYR A 10 13.25 13.27 16.49
N LYS A 11 12.29 12.69 15.77
CA LYS A 11 11.81 13.23 14.50
C LYS A 11 11.17 14.61 14.67
N LYS A 12 10.36 14.79 15.71
CA LYS A 12 9.80 16.11 16.05
C LYS A 12 10.89 17.09 16.48
N LEU A 13 11.87 16.67 17.29
CA LEU A 13 13.00 17.51 17.68
C LEU A 13 13.82 17.96 16.47
N ARG A 14 14.05 17.08 15.50
CA ARG A 14 14.71 17.43 14.24
C ARG A 14 13.98 18.54 13.50
N HIS A 15 12.66 18.43 13.37
CA HIS A 15 11.85 19.45 12.72
C HIS A 15 11.98 20.82 13.39
N GLU A 16 11.99 20.87 14.72
CA GLU A 16 12.20 22.11 15.48
C GLU A 16 13.62 22.69 15.27
N LEU A 17 14.65 21.84 15.18
CA LEU A 17 16.02 22.28 14.89
C LEU A 17 16.16 22.88 13.49
N ASP A 18 15.52 22.29 12.47
CA ASP A 18 15.51 22.82 11.11
C ASP A 18 14.84 24.21 11.05
N GLN A 19 13.79 24.42 11.85
CA GLN A 19 13.17 25.73 12.00
C GLN A 19 14.12 26.73 12.67
N ILE A 20 14.81 26.34 13.76
CA ILE A 20 15.80 27.20 14.44
C ILE A 20 16.96 27.57 13.49
N ILE A 21 17.45 26.65 12.66
CA ILE A 21 18.47 26.93 11.64
C ILE A 21 17.96 27.94 10.62
N SER A 22 16.72 27.78 10.16
CA SER A 22 16.11 28.68 9.18
C SER A 22 15.92 30.09 9.75
N TYR A 23 15.43 30.22 10.98
CA TYR A 23 15.26 31.52 11.64
C TYR A 23 16.60 32.17 12.00
N SER A 24 17.57 31.41 12.51
CA SER A 24 18.90 31.95 12.84
C SER A 24 19.65 32.46 11.60
N LYS A 25 19.44 31.88 10.42
CA LYS A 25 19.95 32.39 9.14
C LYS A 25 19.29 33.70 8.71
N LEU A 26 18.00 33.89 9.00
CA LEU A 26 17.28 35.12 8.69
C LEU A 26 17.67 36.28 9.63
N GLU A 27 18.05 35.96 10.86
CA GLU A 27 18.41 36.93 11.92
C GLU A 27 19.93 37.11 12.10
N ASP A 28 20.77 36.54 11.22
CA ASP A 28 22.25 36.58 11.29
C ASP A 28 22.86 36.08 12.63
N HIS A 29 22.17 35.15 13.29
CA HIS A 29 22.62 34.54 14.55
C HIS A 29 23.61 33.38 14.33
N SER A 30 24.83 33.70 13.88
CA SER A 30 25.86 32.72 13.48
C SER A 30 26.21 31.68 14.56
N ASN A 31 26.27 32.06 15.84
CA ASN A 31 26.54 31.11 16.93
C ASN A 31 25.41 30.08 17.11
N ILE A 32 24.17 30.55 17.10
CA ILE A 32 22.98 29.70 17.21
C ILE A 32 22.95 28.76 16.01
N GLN A 33 23.21 29.27 14.80
CA GLN A 33 23.29 28.45 13.61
C GLN A 33 24.33 27.34 13.76
N ILE A 34 25.56 27.66 14.18
CA ILE A 34 26.65 26.68 14.29
C ILE A 34 26.34 25.61 15.35
N ILE A 35 25.89 25.99 16.54
CA ILE A 35 25.54 25.02 17.59
C ILE A 35 24.36 24.16 17.15
N THR A 36 23.33 24.77 16.55
CA THR A 36 22.13 24.07 16.07
C THR A 36 22.49 23.10 14.95
N ASP A 37 23.30 23.50 13.96
CA ASP A 37 23.80 22.62 12.90
C ASP A 37 24.60 21.44 13.48
N LYS A 38 25.37 21.64 14.55
CA LYS A 38 26.19 20.58 15.16
C LYS A 38 25.36 19.56 15.94
N ILE A 39 24.37 19.99 16.72
CA ILE A 39 23.47 19.06 17.41
C ILE A 39 22.48 18.37 16.47
N THR A 40 22.17 19.01 15.34
CA THR A 40 21.36 18.48 14.25
C THR A 40 21.95 17.19 13.71
N TYR A 41 23.28 17.08 13.58
CA TYR A 41 23.94 15.80 13.24
C TYR A 41 23.75 14.70 14.29
N ILE A 42 23.77 15.03 15.58
CA ILE A 42 23.51 14.07 16.66
C ILE A 42 22.06 13.60 16.62
N VAL A 43 21.11 14.53 16.46
CA VAL A 43 19.68 14.20 16.36
C VAL A 43 19.39 13.38 15.10
N ASP A 44 20.04 13.67 13.97
CA ASP A 44 19.96 12.82 12.76
C ASP A 44 20.43 11.40 13.04
N SER A 45 21.54 11.23 13.76
CA SER A 45 22.00 9.90 14.16
C SER A 45 20.98 9.20 15.07
N LEU A 46 20.36 9.91 16.01
CA LEU A 46 19.30 9.32 16.86
C LEU A 46 18.02 8.98 16.07
N VAL A 47 17.67 9.77 15.05
CA VAL A 47 16.56 9.46 14.12
C VAL A 47 16.91 8.30 13.19
N ALA A 48 18.16 8.20 12.74
CA ALA A 48 18.69 7.09 11.95
C ALA A 48 18.84 5.79 12.76
N GLY A 49 18.71 5.89 14.08
CA GLY A 49 18.51 4.76 14.96
C GLY A 49 19.68 4.41 15.87
N HIS A 50 20.58 5.35 16.10
CA HIS A 50 21.62 5.16 17.10
C HIS A 50 21.04 5.16 18.53
N LEU A 51 21.61 4.35 19.44
CA LEU A 51 21.16 4.27 20.84
C LEU A 51 21.53 5.57 21.58
N SER A 52 20.56 6.18 22.27
CA SER A 52 20.81 7.37 23.07
C SER A 52 21.51 7.01 24.38
N SER A 53 22.75 7.46 24.56
CA SER A 53 23.46 7.38 25.83
C SER A 53 23.11 8.57 26.75
N SER A 54 23.33 8.42 28.06
CA SER A 54 23.14 9.50 29.04
C SER A 54 24.02 10.72 28.73
N ILE A 55 25.21 10.50 28.16
CA ILE A 55 26.15 11.55 27.75
C ILE A 55 25.59 12.35 26.57
N ILE A 56 24.99 11.67 25.58
CA ILE A 56 24.39 12.32 24.40
C ILE A 56 23.17 13.15 24.80
N LEU A 57 22.31 12.63 25.68
CA LEU A 57 21.14 13.35 26.18
C LEU A 57 21.55 14.58 26.99
N ASP A 58 22.62 14.50 27.79
CA ASP A 58 23.18 15.64 28.52
C ASP A 58 23.71 16.72 27.56
N ILE A 59 24.50 16.34 26.55
CA ILE A 59 25.04 17.27 25.54
C ILE A 59 23.90 17.96 24.78
N LEU A 60 22.88 17.22 24.35
CA LEU A 60 21.71 17.79 23.66
C LEU A 60 20.96 18.77 24.58
N THR A 61 20.76 18.41 25.85
CA THR A 61 20.05 19.26 26.80
C THR A 61 20.83 20.54 27.10
N ARG A 62 22.15 20.45 27.31
CA ARG A 62 23.03 21.61 27.50
C ARG A 62 23.04 22.52 26.27
N SER A 63 23.13 21.94 25.08
CA SER A 63 23.18 22.70 23.83
C SER A 63 21.86 23.42 23.54
N LEU A 64 20.71 22.76 23.75
CA LEU A 64 19.40 23.38 23.60
C LEU A 64 19.16 24.49 24.64
N LYS A 65 19.61 24.28 25.88
CA LYS A 65 19.57 25.32 26.91
C LYS A 65 20.44 26.51 26.53
N LYS A 66 21.64 26.27 26.00
CA LYS A 66 22.55 27.31 25.51
C LYS A 66 21.95 28.10 24.34
N ILE A 67 21.33 27.42 23.36
CA ILE A 67 20.59 28.07 22.27
C ILE A 67 19.48 28.98 22.84
N LYS A 68 18.70 28.47 23.80
CA LYS A 68 17.62 29.25 24.44
C LYS A 68 18.15 30.47 25.21
N ASP A 69 19.24 30.31 25.93
CA ASP A 69 19.87 31.38 26.71
C ASP A 69 20.48 32.44 25.76
N ASP A 70 21.16 32.03 24.69
CA ASP A 70 21.76 32.94 23.71
C ASP A 70 20.69 33.74 22.94
N ILE A 71 19.52 33.15 22.67
CA ILE A 71 18.33 33.86 22.14
C ILE A 71 17.80 34.88 23.15
N SER A 72 17.71 34.50 24.43
CA SER A 72 17.07 35.31 25.47
C SER A 72 17.93 36.50 25.91
N PHE A 73 19.26 36.36 25.89
CA PHE A 73 20.21 37.36 26.40
C PHE A 73 21.02 38.07 25.29
N GLN A 74 20.72 37.82 24.01
CA GLN A 74 21.45 38.37 22.84
C GLN A 74 22.98 38.17 22.95
N ASN A 75 23.38 37.03 23.51
CA ASN A 75 24.77 36.77 23.84
C ASN A 75 25.36 35.81 22.79
N HIS A 76 25.98 36.37 21.76
CA HIS A 76 26.43 35.62 20.58
C HIS A 76 27.90 35.16 20.66
N VAL A 77 28.40 34.86 21.85
CA VAL A 77 29.78 34.39 22.04
C VAL A 77 29.86 32.90 21.69
N LEU A 78 30.68 32.57 20.69
CA LEU A 78 30.98 31.21 20.24
C LEU A 78 31.63 30.38 21.35
N ASP A 79 30.93 29.32 21.76
CA ASP A 79 31.43 28.34 22.72
C ASP A 79 32.18 27.22 21.97
N LEU A 80 33.48 27.46 21.76
CA LEU A 80 34.35 26.53 21.03
C LEU A 80 34.52 25.20 21.75
N ASP A 81 34.50 25.18 23.09
CA ASP A 81 34.66 23.97 23.89
C ASP A 81 33.44 23.06 23.73
N LEU A 82 32.23 23.62 23.76
CA LEU A 82 31.00 22.88 23.49
C LEU A 82 30.96 22.33 22.06
N ILE A 83 31.42 23.09 21.07
CA ILE A 83 31.47 22.65 19.66
C ILE A 83 32.44 21.47 19.48
N GLU A 84 33.62 21.52 20.10
CA GLU A 84 34.59 20.43 20.05
C GLU A 84 34.07 19.19 20.81
N GLU A 85 33.38 19.38 21.94
CA GLU A 85 32.71 18.30 22.67
C GLU A 85 31.63 17.62 21.81
N ILE A 86 30.79 18.39 21.12
CA ILE A 86 29.77 17.86 20.19
C ILE A 86 30.42 17.07 19.06
N LYS A 87 31.50 17.59 18.44
CA LYS A 87 32.23 16.90 17.37
C LYS A 87 32.86 15.59 17.85
N MET A 88 33.50 15.61 19.01
CA MET A 88 34.14 14.41 19.57
C MET A 88 33.11 13.31 19.84
N ASN A 89 31.97 13.65 20.45
CA ASN A 89 30.91 12.69 20.73
C ASN A 89 30.19 12.20 19.47
N TYR A 90 29.97 13.08 18.49
CA TYR A 90 29.44 12.66 17.19
C TYR A 90 30.38 11.69 16.46
N ASN A 91 31.70 11.94 16.51
CA ASN A 91 32.68 11.02 15.93
C ASN A 91 32.71 9.67 16.65
N ILE A 92 32.47 9.63 17.97
CA ILE A 92 32.32 8.38 18.74
C ILE A 92 31.03 7.65 18.32
N MET A 93 29.89 8.33 18.16
CA MET A 93 28.65 7.74 17.64
C MET A 93 28.81 7.15 16.23
N LYS A 94 29.61 7.81 15.40
CA LYS A 94 29.93 7.33 14.05
C LYS A 94 30.90 6.15 14.06
N ALA A 95 31.79 6.07 15.06
CA ALA A 95 32.78 5.00 15.18
C ALA A 95 32.16 3.69 15.72
N ASP A 96 31.12 3.78 16.56
CA ASP A 96 30.36 2.64 17.06
C ASP A 96 29.13 2.35 16.17
N GLU A 97 29.36 1.74 15.00
CA GLU A 97 28.36 1.42 13.97
C GLU A 97 27.45 0.21 14.30
N LYS A 98 27.31 -0.16 15.58
CA LYS A 98 26.40 -1.24 16.05
C LYS A 98 24.94 -0.78 16.23
N ASP A 99 24.64 0.41 15.74
CA ASP A 99 23.54 1.26 16.20
C ASP A 99 22.64 1.69 15.02
N PHE A 100 22.22 0.73 14.19
CA PHE A 100 21.19 0.93 13.15
C PHE A 100 19.82 0.48 13.69
N ILE A 101 18.76 1.30 13.61
CA ILE A 101 17.39 0.81 13.85
C ILE A 101 16.90 0.10 12.59
N TYR A 102 16.82 -1.23 12.65
CA TYR A 102 16.14 -2.01 11.65
C TYR A 102 14.65 -2.13 11.99
N THR A 103 13.77 -1.70 11.08
CA THR A 103 12.31 -1.67 11.30
C THR A 103 11.65 -3.05 11.33
N LYS A 104 12.35 -4.08 10.87
CA LYS A 104 11.88 -5.47 10.88
C LYS A 104 12.88 -6.34 11.63
N ASN A 105 12.39 -7.17 12.53
CA ASN A 105 13.19 -8.26 13.09
C ASN A 105 13.24 -9.41 12.06
N LEU A 106 14.42 -9.73 11.54
CA LEU A 106 14.59 -10.76 10.51
C LEU A 106 14.75 -12.14 11.12
N LYS A 107 13.95 -13.09 10.66
CA LYS A 107 14.17 -14.51 10.96
C LYS A 107 15.18 -15.10 9.99
N VAL A 108 16.36 -15.45 10.47
CA VAL A 108 17.46 -15.94 9.64
C VAL A 108 17.75 -17.40 9.97
N LEU A 109 17.75 -18.26 8.96
CA LEU A 109 18.19 -19.65 9.09
C LEU A 109 19.65 -19.76 8.64
N LEU A 110 20.55 -20.13 9.54
CA LEU A 110 21.94 -20.47 9.22
C LEU A 110 22.11 -21.99 9.15
N ILE A 111 22.55 -22.49 8.00
CA ILE A 111 22.91 -23.89 7.81
C ILE A 111 24.44 -23.98 7.80
N SER A 112 25.04 -24.46 8.89
CA SER A 112 26.48 -24.70 8.99
C SER A 112 26.79 -25.86 9.94
N ALA A 113 27.65 -26.77 9.48
CA ALA A 113 28.23 -27.81 10.31
C ALA A 113 29.42 -27.30 11.14
N ASP A 114 29.90 -26.08 10.88
CA ASP A 114 31.00 -25.45 11.60
C ASP A 114 30.48 -24.75 12.86
N GLU A 115 30.74 -25.38 14.00
CA GLU A 115 30.37 -24.86 15.32
C GLU A 115 31.11 -23.57 15.68
N PHE A 116 32.34 -23.39 15.21
CA PHE A 116 33.09 -22.16 15.43
C PHE A 116 32.45 -21.00 14.67
N LEU A 117 32.11 -21.20 13.40
CA LEU A 117 31.42 -20.20 12.59
C LEU A 117 30.06 -19.85 13.19
N SER A 118 29.29 -20.87 13.58
CA SER A 118 27.99 -20.70 14.20
C SER A 118 28.06 -19.83 15.46
N ASN A 119 29.03 -20.12 16.34
CA ASN A 119 29.27 -19.34 17.55
C ASN A 119 29.81 -17.93 17.26
N LEU A 120 30.64 -17.76 16.24
CA LEU A 120 31.14 -16.46 15.81
C LEU A 120 29.99 -15.56 15.33
N ILE A 121 29.08 -16.11 14.53
CA ILE A 121 27.91 -15.38 14.04
C ILE A 121 26.96 -15.04 15.19
N LEU A 122 26.62 -16.01 16.04
CA LEU A 122 25.74 -15.79 17.20
C LEU A 122 26.22 -14.64 18.11
N LYS A 123 27.54 -14.46 18.24
CA LYS A 123 28.13 -13.36 19.02
C LYS A 123 28.07 -11.99 18.34
N ASN A 124 27.99 -11.96 17.02
CA ASN A 124 28.05 -10.73 16.22
C ASN A 124 26.69 -10.27 15.69
N VAL A 125 25.64 -11.04 15.96
CA VAL A 125 24.27 -10.72 15.61
C VAL A 125 23.59 -10.03 16.80
N ASP A 126 22.84 -8.96 16.52
CA ASP A 126 22.09 -8.19 17.52
C ASP A 126 20.59 -8.59 17.58
N THR A 127 19.79 -7.86 18.36
CA THR A 127 18.37 -8.16 18.58
C THR A 127 17.47 -7.97 17.35
N SER A 128 17.98 -7.37 16.27
CA SER A 128 17.24 -7.21 15.01
C SER A 128 17.16 -8.49 14.17
N ILE A 129 17.89 -9.54 14.57
CA ILE A 129 17.89 -10.83 13.87
C ILE A 129 17.59 -11.94 14.87
N ASP A 130 16.56 -12.71 14.55
CA ASP A 130 16.25 -13.99 15.17
C ASP A 130 16.96 -15.11 14.40
N LEU A 131 18.13 -15.52 14.88
CA LEU A 131 18.99 -16.50 14.21
C LEU A 131 18.71 -17.93 14.69
N THR A 132 18.30 -18.79 13.76
CA THR A 132 18.21 -20.25 13.98
C THR A 132 19.36 -20.95 13.29
N VAL A 133 20.14 -21.74 14.01
CA VAL A 133 21.30 -22.47 13.46
C VAL A 133 20.98 -23.96 13.33
N ILE A 134 21.28 -24.54 12.18
CA ILE A 134 21.11 -25.96 11.88
C ILE A 134 22.39 -26.54 11.28
N GLN A 135 22.75 -27.76 11.73
CA GLN A 135 24.00 -28.42 11.33
C GLN A 135 23.92 -29.21 10.02
N ASN A 136 22.72 -29.52 9.51
CA ASN A 136 22.56 -30.29 8.28
C ASN A 136 21.28 -29.94 7.50
N TYR A 137 21.32 -30.19 6.19
CA TYR A 137 20.22 -29.85 5.28
C TYR A 137 18.94 -30.68 5.51
N ASN A 138 19.03 -31.90 6.05
CA ASN A 138 17.83 -32.70 6.38
C ASN A 138 16.94 -32.00 7.40
N LYS A 139 17.53 -31.55 8.51
CA LYS A 139 16.82 -30.75 9.52
C LYS A 139 16.38 -29.39 8.97
N ALA A 140 17.14 -28.83 8.02
CA ALA A 140 16.76 -27.59 7.35
C ALA A 140 15.46 -27.75 6.54
N PHE A 141 15.27 -28.87 5.83
CA PHE A 141 13.99 -29.16 5.18
C PHE A 141 12.83 -29.23 6.17
N ASP A 142 13.00 -29.93 7.29
CA ASP A 142 11.97 -30.07 8.32
C ASP A 142 11.55 -28.72 8.91
N ILE A 143 12.52 -27.84 9.22
CA ILE A 143 12.21 -26.54 9.83
C ILE A 143 11.59 -25.56 8.83
N MET A 144 11.98 -25.63 7.56
CA MET A 144 11.42 -24.78 6.50
C MET A 144 9.93 -25.05 6.26
N HIS A 145 9.43 -26.24 6.61
CA HIS A 145 8.00 -26.56 6.58
C HIS A 145 7.22 -26.02 7.78
N THR A 146 7.88 -25.80 8.92
CA THR A 146 7.22 -25.42 10.18
C THR A 146 7.36 -23.94 10.51
N THR A 147 8.45 -23.31 10.05
CA THR A 147 8.82 -21.93 10.40
C THR A 147 9.04 -21.11 9.15
N ILE A 148 8.52 -19.88 9.13
CA ILE A 148 8.74 -18.92 8.06
C ILE A 148 10.00 -18.13 8.38
N PHE A 149 11.00 -18.25 7.52
CA PHE A 149 12.23 -17.46 7.56
C PHE A 149 12.17 -16.31 6.55
N ASP A 150 12.93 -15.26 6.83
CA ASP A 150 13.11 -14.12 5.93
C ASP A 150 14.35 -14.26 5.04
N ILE A 151 15.41 -14.91 5.53
CA ILE A 151 16.66 -15.18 4.81
C ILE A 151 17.19 -16.56 5.21
N VAL A 152 17.79 -17.27 4.25
CA VAL A 152 18.62 -18.46 4.53
C VAL A 152 20.08 -18.14 4.22
N VAL A 153 20.98 -18.54 5.10
CA VAL A 153 22.43 -18.44 4.91
C VAL A 153 23.03 -19.83 4.96
N CYS A 154 23.73 -20.22 3.90
CA CYS A 154 24.33 -21.53 3.76
C CYS A 154 25.86 -21.45 3.86
N ASP A 155 26.46 -22.23 4.75
CA ASP A 155 27.89 -22.52 4.76
C ASP A 155 28.12 -23.80 3.96
N ILE A 156 28.60 -23.67 2.72
CA ILE A 156 28.81 -24.81 1.82
C ILE A 156 30.26 -25.26 1.97
N LEU A 157 30.45 -26.32 2.74
CA LEU A 157 31.77 -26.92 2.99
C LEU A 157 32.07 -28.07 2.01
N GLU A 158 31.04 -28.75 1.52
CA GLU A 158 31.14 -29.91 0.64
C GLU A 158 30.07 -29.87 -0.46
N ASP A 159 30.38 -30.50 -1.59
CA ASP A 159 29.44 -30.64 -2.69
C ASP A 159 28.53 -31.85 -2.44
N SER A 160 27.24 -31.62 -2.22
CA SER A 160 26.26 -32.69 -1.99
C SER A 160 24.97 -32.45 -2.77
N THR A 161 24.38 -33.53 -3.29
CA THR A 161 23.09 -33.49 -4.01
C THR A 161 21.98 -32.88 -3.15
N LEU A 162 22.01 -33.17 -1.83
CA LEU A 162 21.05 -32.64 -0.87
C LEU A 162 21.12 -31.11 -0.74
N THR A 163 22.32 -30.53 -0.81
CA THR A 163 22.53 -29.08 -0.83
C THR A 163 21.98 -28.45 -2.11
N GLU A 164 22.21 -29.10 -3.25
CA GLU A 164 21.67 -28.63 -4.54
C GLU A 164 20.14 -28.63 -4.56
N ASP A 165 19.53 -29.74 -4.11
CA ASP A 165 18.08 -29.89 -4.03
C ASP A 165 17.45 -28.82 -3.13
N PHE A 166 18.09 -28.54 -1.98
CA PHE A 166 17.63 -27.50 -1.07
C PHE A 166 17.67 -26.11 -1.73
N ILE A 167 18.80 -25.76 -2.34
CA ILE A 167 18.97 -24.47 -3.00
C ILE A 167 17.96 -24.32 -4.14
N MET A 168 17.79 -25.34 -4.99
CA MET A 168 16.83 -25.31 -6.09
C MET A 168 15.38 -25.19 -5.61
N GLY A 169 15.03 -25.87 -4.50
CA GLY A 169 13.70 -25.83 -3.93
C GLY A 169 13.31 -24.46 -3.36
N TYR A 170 14.26 -23.74 -2.74
CA TYR A 170 13.95 -22.53 -1.96
C TYR A 170 14.48 -21.21 -2.55
N SER A 171 15.49 -21.24 -3.43
CA SER A 171 16.12 -20.01 -3.96
C SER A 171 15.17 -19.05 -4.68
N LYS A 172 14.01 -19.52 -5.14
CA LYS A 172 12.97 -18.68 -5.78
C LYS A 172 11.97 -18.07 -4.79
N THR A 173 11.84 -18.64 -3.59
CA THR A 173 10.80 -18.25 -2.62
C THR A 173 11.34 -17.35 -1.53
N ILE A 174 12.58 -17.60 -1.08
CA ILE A 174 13.30 -16.91 -0.02
C ILE A 174 14.71 -16.52 -0.51
N PRO A 175 15.26 -15.36 -0.10
CA PRO A 175 16.64 -15.03 -0.43
C PRO A 175 17.60 -15.97 0.28
N ILE A 176 18.49 -16.58 -0.51
CA ILE A 176 19.57 -17.43 -0.01
C ILE A 176 20.90 -16.73 -0.21
N ALA A 177 21.73 -16.70 0.82
CA ALA A 177 23.10 -16.22 0.79
C ALA A 177 24.08 -17.36 1.12
N ILE A 178 25.30 -17.29 0.60
CA ILE A 178 26.34 -18.27 0.90
C ILE A 178 27.54 -17.63 1.57
N PHE A 179 28.05 -18.30 2.59
CA PHE A 179 29.36 -18.00 3.13
C PHE A 179 30.48 -18.60 2.29
N TYR A 180 31.49 -17.78 1.98
CA TYR A 180 32.63 -18.15 1.17
C TYR A 180 33.93 -18.15 1.99
N ARG A 181 34.66 -19.27 1.93
CA ARG A 181 36.03 -19.42 2.46
C ARG A 181 37.03 -19.43 1.31
N ALA A 182 38.16 -18.73 1.50
CA ALA A 182 39.27 -18.75 0.54
C ALA A 182 39.73 -20.21 0.32
N GLY A 183 39.60 -20.71 -0.92
CA GLY A 183 39.92 -22.10 -1.30
C GLY A 183 38.77 -22.87 -1.96
N TYR A 184 37.51 -22.44 -1.81
CA TYR A 184 36.33 -23.18 -2.29
C TYR A 184 35.58 -22.48 -3.45
N LEU A 185 36.33 -21.84 -4.37
CA LEU A 185 35.75 -21.05 -5.47
C LEU A 185 34.80 -21.88 -6.37
N HIS A 186 35.06 -23.17 -6.54
CA HIS A 186 34.23 -24.07 -7.35
C HIS A 186 32.81 -24.23 -6.79
N LEU A 187 32.64 -24.25 -5.46
CA LEU A 187 31.33 -24.36 -4.80
C LEU A 187 30.50 -23.08 -4.99
N VAL A 188 31.16 -21.92 -4.93
CA VAL A 188 30.52 -20.62 -5.18
C VAL A 188 30.00 -20.53 -6.61
N LEU A 189 30.81 -20.92 -7.60
CA LEU A 189 30.40 -20.92 -9.01
C LEU A 189 29.23 -21.87 -9.26
N LYS A 190 29.22 -23.02 -8.59
CA LYS A 190 28.11 -23.98 -8.69
C LYS A 190 26.84 -23.42 -8.08
N ALA A 191 26.91 -22.85 -6.89
CA ALA A 191 25.76 -22.24 -6.25
C ALA A 191 25.19 -21.03 -7.03
N ALA A 192 26.06 -20.24 -7.66
CA ALA A 192 25.63 -19.17 -8.55
C ALA A 192 24.82 -19.72 -9.74
N LYS A 193 25.20 -20.87 -10.31
CA LYS A 193 24.42 -21.56 -11.36
C LYS A 193 23.05 -22.07 -10.86
N LEU A 194 22.95 -22.38 -9.57
CA LEU A 194 21.70 -22.81 -8.93
C LEU A 194 20.80 -21.63 -8.54
N GLY A 195 21.18 -20.39 -8.87
CA GLY A 195 20.35 -19.19 -8.70
C GLY A 195 20.67 -18.34 -7.49
N ILE A 196 21.73 -18.66 -6.73
CA ILE A 196 22.15 -17.83 -5.58
C ILE A 196 22.91 -16.61 -6.07
N LYS A 197 22.34 -15.43 -5.79
CA LYS A 197 22.91 -14.13 -6.21
C LYS A 197 23.79 -13.47 -5.14
N LYS A 198 23.70 -13.90 -3.88
CA LYS A 198 24.32 -13.21 -2.74
C LYS A 198 25.39 -14.08 -2.07
N ILE A 199 26.60 -13.55 -1.99
CA ILE A 199 27.78 -14.22 -1.43
C ILE A 199 28.34 -13.33 -0.32
N ILE A 200 28.72 -13.92 0.81
CA ILE A 200 29.28 -13.26 1.97
C ILE A 200 30.67 -13.86 2.21
N SER A 201 31.73 -13.05 2.15
CA SER A 201 33.08 -13.52 2.51
C SER A 201 33.15 -13.82 4.01
N LEU A 202 33.95 -14.79 4.42
CA LEU A 202 34.22 -15.10 5.82
C LEU A 202 35.50 -14.41 6.31
N ASP A 203 35.56 -13.09 6.14
CA ASP A 203 36.62 -12.26 6.70
C ASP A 203 36.11 -11.46 7.91
N GLU A 204 37.03 -10.90 8.71
CA GLU A 204 36.67 -10.14 9.93
C GLU A 204 35.71 -8.98 9.63
N MET A 205 35.85 -8.35 8.46
CA MET A 205 34.98 -7.24 8.06
C MET A 205 33.57 -7.71 7.75
N ALA A 206 33.42 -8.82 7.03
CA ALA A 206 32.11 -9.36 6.69
C ALA A 206 31.34 -9.84 7.93
N VAL A 207 32.04 -10.41 8.93
CA VAL A 207 31.44 -10.76 10.22
C VAL A 207 31.01 -9.51 10.98
N LYS A 208 31.85 -8.47 11.00
CA LYS A 208 31.52 -7.17 11.61
C LYS A 208 30.27 -6.54 10.97
N TYR A 209 30.09 -6.68 9.66
CA TYR A 209 29.00 -6.07 8.89
C TYR A 209 27.87 -7.05 8.54
N LEU A 210 27.78 -8.19 9.23
CA LEU A 210 26.86 -9.27 8.87
C LEU A 210 25.39 -8.84 8.99
N VAL A 211 25.02 -8.19 10.10
CA VAL A 211 23.64 -7.72 10.35
C VAL A 211 23.17 -6.82 9.20
N LYS A 212 23.96 -5.78 8.89
CA LYS A 212 23.70 -4.85 7.78
C LYS A 212 23.58 -5.57 6.43
N THR A 213 24.46 -6.54 6.18
CA THR A 213 24.47 -7.31 4.93
C THR A 213 23.20 -8.14 4.78
N LEU A 214 22.70 -8.75 5.85
CA LEU A 214 21.46 -9.53 5.86
C LEU A 214 20.25 -8.63 5.58
N HIS A 215 20.14 -7.48 6.27
CA HIS A 215 19.07 -6.52 5.99
C HIS A 215 19.06 -6.04 4.54
N ARG A 216 20.22 -5.73 3.98
CA ARG A 216 20.36 -5.36 2.56
C ARG A 216 19.87 -6.47 1.64
N ILE A 217 20.30 -7.72 1.86
CA ILE A 217 19.87 -8.87 1.06
C ILE A 217 18.35 -9.01 1.04
N TYR A 218 17.71 -8.87 2.20
CA TYR A 218 16.25 -8.94 2.31
C TYR A 218 15.55 -7.81 1.53
N VAL A 219 16.02 -6.57 1.69
CA VAL A 219 15.45 -5.41 1.01
C VAL A 219 15.57 -5.56 -0.52
N ASP A 220 16.73 -5.93 -1.03
CA ASP A 220 16.95 -6.14 -2.47
C ASP A 220 15.99 -7.21 -3.03
N TRP A 221 15.88 -8.34 -2.32
CA TRP A 221 15.00 -9.44 -2.71
C TRP A 221 13.53 -9.01 -2.79
N THR A 222 13.05 -8.25 -1.80
CA THR A 222 11.66 -7.77 -1.79
C THR A 222 11.37 -6.83 -2.97
N LYS A 223 12.34 -5.99 -3.36
CA LYS A 223 12.22 -5.10 -4.52
C LYS A 223 12.15 -5.87 -5.84
N GLU A 224 13.05 -6.83 -6.05
CA GLU A 224 13.02 -7.68 -7.25
C GLU A 224 11.67 -8.43 -7.36
N LYS A 225 11.20 -9.01 -6.25
CA LYS A 225 9.94 -9.76 -6.21
C LYS A 225 8.73 -8.90 -6.52
N LYS A 226 8.68 -7.64 -6.04
CA LYS A 226 7.59 -6.69 -6.38
C LYS A 226 7.54 -6.39 -7.87
N LYS A 227 8.68 -6.16 -8.53
CA LYS A 227 8.71 -5.92 -9.98
C LYS A 227 8.25 -7.12 -10.80
N ILE A 228 8.70 -8.32 -10.42
CA ILE A 228 8.25 -9.56 -11.06
C ILE A 228 6.75 -9.77 -10.86
N LEU A 229 6.23 -9.46 -9.66
CA LEU A 229 4.80 -9.55 -9.34
C LEU A 229 3.95 -8.61 -10.20
N LEU A 230 4.41 -7.39 -10.46
CA LEU A 230 3.68 -6.39 -11.25
C LEU A 230 3.61 -6.75 -12.75
N ARG A 231 4.59 -7.49 -13.27
CA ARG A 231 4.78 -7.72 -14.71
C ARG A 231 3.57 -8.33 -15.44
N PRO A 232 2.96 -9.45 -14.99
CA PRO A 232 1.81 -10.05 -15.69
C PRO A 232 0.58 -9.13 -15.76
N VAL A 233 0.45 -8.24 -14.77
CA VAL A 233 -0.64 -7.26 -14.64
C VAL A 233 -0.39 -6.03 -15.52
N LEU A 234 0.86 -5.56 -15.57
CA LEU A 234 1.26 -4.43 -16.41
C LEU A 234 1.36 -4.80 -17.90
N GLU A 235 1.63 -6.06 -18.24
CA GLU A 235 1.72 -6.51 -19.64
C GLU A 235 0.35 -6.88 -20.24
N ASN A 236 -0.65 -7.21 -19.41
CA ASN A 236 -1.99 -7.52 -19.90
C ASN A 236 -2.75 -6.24 -20.29
N PRO A 237 -3.13 -6.06 -21.58
CA PRO A 237 -3.73 -4.82 -22.06
C PRO A 237 -5.08 -4.50 -21.39
N ASN A 238 -5.89 -5.50 -21.04
CA ASN A 238 -7.17 -5.28 -20.36
C ASN A 238 -6.95 -4.79 -18.93
N THR A 239 -5.97 -5.36 -18.24
CA THR A 239 -5.59 -4.98 -16.89
C THR A 239 -5.01 -3.57 -16.81
N ARG A 240 -4.20 -3.20 -17.79
CA ARG A 240 -3.72 -1.82 -17.92
C ARG A 240 -4.88 -0.85 -18.04
N VAL A 241 -5.84 -1.10 -18.93
CA VAL A 241 -7.00 -0.21 -19.12
C VAL A 241 -7.81 -0.10 -17.83
N VAL A 242 -8.07 -1.23 -17.14
CA VAL A 242 -8.85 -1.21 -15.90
C VAL A 242 -8.18 -0.41 -14.80
N LEU A 243 -6.91 -0.69 -14.50
CA LEU A 243 -6.18 0.02 -13.45
C LEU A 243 -5.91 1.47 -13.84
N SER A 244 -5.69 1.74 -15.13
CA SER A 244 -5.51 3.09 -15.66
C SER A 244 -6.77 3.94 -15.43
N ASP A 245 -7.93 3.48 -15.88
CA ASP A 245 -9.17 4.24 -15.75
C ASP A 245 -9.55 4.44 -14.27
N MET A 246 -9.30 3.45 -13.39
CA MET A 246 -9.48 3.60 -11.94
C MET A 246 -8.59 4.71 -11.35
N LEU A 247 -7.34 4.83 -11.82
CA LEU A 247 -6.42 5.87 -11.33
C LEU A 247 -6.73 7.25 -11.91
N LEU A 248 -7.13 7.34 -13.18
CA LEU A 248 -7.54 8.60 -13.81
C LEU A 248 -8.77 9.20 -13.16
N THR A 249 -9.71 8.33 -12.78
CA THR A 249 -10.97 8.75 -12.18
C THR A 249 -10.87 8.92 -10.66
N GLU A 250 -9.89 8.27 -10.03
CA GLU A 250 -9.80 8.10 -8.57
C GLU A 250 -11.07 7.46 -7.97
N LEU A 251 -11.85 6.75 -8.80
CA LEU A 251 -13.10 6.13 -8.39
C LEU A 251 -12.93 4.62 -8.27
N PRO A 252 -13.49 4.01 -7.22
CA PRO A 252 -13.49 2.57 -7.08
C PRO A 252 -14.46 1.90 -8.05
N ILE A 253 -14.22 0.62 -8.33
CA ILE A 253 -15.21 -0.20 -9.02
C ILE A 253 -16.29 -0.58 -8.01
N PHE A 254 -17.52 -0.16 -8.29
CA PHE A 254 -18.68 -0.56 -7.52
C PHE A 254 -19.41 -1.70 -8.24
N GLN A 255 -19.72 -2.77 -7.52
CA GLN A 255 -20.70 -3.69 -8.03
C GLN A 255 -22.07 -3.02 -8.00
N ARG A 256 -22.64 -2.74 -9.17
CA ARG A 256 -23.95 -2.11 -9.30
C ARG A 256 -25.04 -3.15 -9.43
N VAL A 257 -26.21 -2.74 -8.96
CA VAL A 257 -27.41 -3.54 -8.88
C VAL A 257 -28.38 -2.95 -9.91
N ARG A 258 -28.39 -3.50 -11.12
CA ARG A 258 -29.51 -3.39 -12.08
C ARG A 258 -30.21 -4.75 -12.12
N SER A 259 -31.21 -4.98 -12.97
CA SER A 259 -32.00 -6.23 -13.02
C SER A 259 -31.15 -7.54 -13.01
N PHE A 260 -29.83 -7.44 -13.25
CA PHE A 260 -28.78 -8.41 -12.93
C PHE A 260 -27.54 -7.76 -12.26
N PHE A 261 -26.69 -8.57 -11.64
CA PHE A 261 -25.38 -8.13 -11.10
C PHE A 261 -24.46 -7.66 -12.24
N THR A 262 -24.05 -6.40 -12.22
CA THR A 262 -23.06 -5.86 -13.16
C THR A 262 -22.01 -5.05 -12.40
N ASN A 263 -20.73 -5.33 -12.61
CA ASN A 263 -19.63 -4.54 -12.08
C ASN A 263 -19.47 -3.28 -12.96
N GLU A 264 -19.65 -2.08 -12.42
CA GLU A 264 -19.57 -0.81 -13.17
C GLU A 264 -18.96 0.31 -12.30
N ILE A 265 -18.14 1.20 -12.87
CA ILE A 265 -17.64 2.38 -12.15
C ILE A 265 -18.70 3.48 -12.18
N ASP A 266 -18.92 4.17 -11.05
CA ASP A 266 -19.82 5.31 -10.95
C ASP A 266 -19.21 6.53 -11.66
N MET A 267 -19.69 6.90 -12.85
CA MET A 267 -19.14 8.04 -13.60
C MET A 267 -20.27 8.94 -14.12
N ASN A 268 -20.07 10.25 -14.01
CA ASN A 268 -20.92 11.29 -14.57
C ASN A 268 -20.90 11.20 -16.12
N HIS A 269 -22.06 11.27 -16.78
CA HIS A 269 -22.22 11.03 -18.22
C HIS A 269 -21.32 11.94 -19.09
N ALA A 270 -21.03 13.15 -18.61
CA ALA A 270 -20.14 14.11 -19.28
C ALA A 270 -18.66 13.65 -19.33
N ILE A 271 -18.19 12.88 -18.35
CA ILE A 271 -16.80 12.39 -18.31
C ILE A 271 -16.62 11.19 -19.25
N LYS A 272 -17.67 10.37 -19.41
CA LYS A 272 -17.68 9.20 -20.30
C LYS A 272 -17.46 9.57 -21.77
N GLU A 273 -18.13 10.60 -22.26
CA GLU A 273 -17.97 11.07 -23.65
C GLU A 273 -16.65 11.81 -23.88
N SER A 274 -16.05 12.37 -22.82
CA SER A 274 -14.82 13.17 -22.92
C SER A 274 -13.55 12.32 -23.02
N TYR A 275 -13.56 11.06 -22.55
CA TYR A 275 -12.34 10.24 -22.39
C TYR A 275 -12.38 8.86 -23.08
N ASP A 276 -13.43 8.51 -23.83
CA ASP A 276 -13.54 7.22 -24.57
C ASP A 276 -13.21 5.96 -23.72
N LEU A 277 -13.71 5.92 -22.48
CA LEU A 277 -13.37 4.89 -21.49
C LEU A 277 -14.08 3.55 -21.78
N LYS A 278 -13.31 2.48 -22.07
CA LYS A 278 -13.80 1.13 -22.47
C LYS A 278 -14.09 0.18 -21.29
N ILE A 279 -13.88 0.64 -20.06
CA ILE A 279 -13.89 -0.19 -18.85
C ILE A 279 -15.19 -0.97 -18.61
N ASN A 280 -16.35 -0.38 -18.88
CA ASN A 280 -17.64 -1.01 -18.62
C ASN A 280 -17.96 -2.16 -19.60
N GLU A 281 -17.37 -2.14 -20.80
CA GLU A 281 -17.49 -3.25 -21.76
C GLU A 281 -16.55 -4.39 -21.36
N LEU A 282 -15.30 -4.08 -20.98
CA LEU A 282 -14.29 -5.08 -20.59
C LEU A 282 -14.63 -5.82 -19.29
N ILE A 283 -15.20 -5.11 -18.31
CA ILE A 283 -15.57 -5.70 -17.01
C ILE A 283 -16.78 -6.65 -17.15
N LYS A 284 -17.73 -6.38 -18.06
CA LYS A 284 -18.86 -7.28 -18.34
C LYS A 284 -18.41 -8.57 -19.02
N SER A 285 -17.34 -8.52 -19.79
CA SER A 285 -16.79 -9.68 -20.52
C SER A 285 -15.78 -10.52 -19.72
N ASN A 286 -15.22 -10.00 -18.61
CA ASN A 286 -14.09 -10.64 -17.90
C ASN A 286 -14.22 -10.56 -16.36
N SER A 287 -15.24 -11.17 -15.75
CA SER A 287 -15.41 -11.20 -14.29
C SER A 287 -14.20 -11.78 -13.56
N ASP A 288 -13.57 -12.81 -14.14
CA ASP A 288 -12.45 -13.55 -13.55
C ASP A 288 -11.20 -12.67 -13.36
N MET A 289 -11.09 -11.61 -14.16
CA MET A 289 -9.97 -10.67 -14.11
C MET A 289 -9.96 -9.87 -12.80
N ILE A 290 -11.13 -9.41 -12.33
CA ILE A 290 -11.24 -8.68 -11.05
C ILE A 290 -10.89 -9.61 -9.88
N ASP A 291 -11.36 -10.85 -9.92
CA ASP A 291 -11.05 -11.84 -8.89
C ASP A 291 -9.55 -12.18 -8.89
N SER A 292 -8.90 -12.24 -10.06
CA SER A 292 -7.45 -12.40 -10.15
C SER A 292 -6.70 -11.21 -9.53
N LEU A 293 -7.14 -9.97 -9.79
CA LEU A 293 -6.51 -8.77 -9.22
C LEU A 293 -6.67 -8.69 -7.69
N VAL A 294 -7.79 -9.18 -7.16
CA VAL A 294 -8.00 -9.31 -5.71
C VAL A 294 -7.11 -10.39 -5.12
N LYS A 295 -6.99 -11.55 -5.79
CA LYS A 295 -6.14 -12.66 -5.36
C LYS A 295 -4.67 -12.23 -5.25
N GLU A 296 -4.19 -11.48 -6.23
CA GLU A 296 -2.83 -10.93 -6.26
C GLU A 296 -2.67 -9.67 -5.39
N ARG A 297 -3.75 -9.24 -4.69
CA ARG A 297 -3.78 -8.08 -3.77
C ARG A 297 -3.55 -6.72 -4.42
N PHE A 298 -3.70 -6.60 -5.74
CA PHE A 298 -3.70 -5.30 -6.42
C PHE A 298 -4.99 -4.52 -6.17
N LEU A 299 -6.10 -5.23 -5.97
CA LEU A 299 -7.37 -4.65 -5.55
C LEU A 299 -7.77 -5.13 -4.15
N ILE A 300 -8.34 -4.22 -3.37
CA ILE A 300 -8.93 -4.51 -2.06
C ILE A 300 -10.44 -4.68 -2.24
N LYS A 301 -10.97 -5.86 -1.90
CA LYS A 301 -12.40 -6.18 -1.96
C LYS A 301 -13.08 -5.87 -0.63
N GLN A 302 -13.98 -4.88 -0.61
CA GLN A 302 -14.73 -4.45 0.56
C GLN A 302 -16.22 -4.80 0.43
N LYS A 303 -16.85 -5.23 1.54
CA LYS A 303 -18.30 -5.48 1.59
C LYS A 303 -19.03 -4.15 1.79
N VAL A 304 -19.99 -3.85 0.93
CA VAL A 304 -20.74 -2.58 0.98
C VAL A 304 -22.10 -2.79 1.64
N LYS A 305 -22.93 -3.67 1.08
CA LYS A 305 -24.30 -3.93 1.55
C LYS A 305 -24.76 -5.32 1.15
N ASN A 306 -25.80 -5.80 1.81
CA ASN A 306 -26.54 -6.97 1.36
C ASN A 306 -27.79 -6.54 0.60
N VAL A 307 -28.11 -7.25 -0.47
CA VAL A 307 -29.35 -7.07 -1.23
C VAL A 307 -30.12 -8.38 -1.25
N LEU A 308 -31.44 -8.27 -1.15
CA LEU A 308 -32.35 -9.39 -1.33
C LEU A 308 -32.45 -9.70 -2.82
N VAL A 309 -32.27 -10.96 -3.20
CA VAL A 309 -32.43 -11.45 -4.57
C VAL A 309 -33.48 -12.55 -4.62
N CYS A 310 -34.06 -12.74 -5.80
CA CYS A 310 -34.93 -13.86 -6.10
C CYS A 310 -34.19 -15.17 -5.83
N PRO A 311 -34.75 -16.08 -5.03
CA PRO A 311 -34.10 -17.36 -4.74
C PRO A 311 -34.05 -18.29 -5.95
N ASN A 312 -34.88 -18.05 -6.99
CA ASN A 312 -34.94 -18.88 -8.20
C ASN A 312 -33.94 -18.45 -9.28
N CYS A 313 -33.78 -17.14 -9.53
CA CYS A 313 -32.98 -16.64 -10.65
C CYS A 313 -31.91 -15.61 -10.25
N ASP A 314 -31.72 -15.34 -8.95
CA ASP A 314 -30.81 -14.32 -8.41
C ASP A 314 -31.06 -12.88 -8.91
N SER A 315 -32.20 -12.62 -9.58
CA SER A 315 -32.61 -11.26 -9.97
C SER A 315 -32.96 -10.40 -8.75
N ILE A 316 -32.59 -9.14 -8.80
CA ILE A 316 -32.94 -8.12 -7.80
C ILE A 316 -34.20 -7.33 -8.15
N ASP A 317 -34.78 -7.57 -9.33
CA ASP A 317 -36.02 -6.95 -9.77
C ASP A 317 -37.21 -7.66 -9.11
N LEU A 318 -37.50 -7.21 -7.88
CA LEU A 318 -38.52 -7.75 -7.00
C LEU A 318 -39.62 -6.72 -6.81
N ASP A 319 -40.85 -7.13 -7.13
CA ASP A 319 -42.06 -6.40 -6.81
C ASP A 319 -42.45 -6.62 -5.35
N LEU A 320 -42.60 -5.53 -4.61
CA LEU A 320 -42.96 -5.52 -3.20
C LEU A 320 -44.49 -5.43 -3.07
N ASN A 321 -45.09 -6.52 -2.62
CA ASN A 321 -46.54 -6.63 -2.50
C ASN A 321 -46.98 -6.57 -1.04
N TYR A 322 -48.00 -5.74 -0.78
CA TYR A 322 -48.68 -5.65 0.50
C TYR A 322 -50.05 -6.31 0.39
N GLN A 323 -50.37 -7.20 1.33
CA GLN A 323 -51.64 -7.92 1.34
C GLN A 323 -52.32 -7.91 2.72
N CYS A 324 -53.64 -8.07 2.71
CA CYS A 324 -54.44 -8.19 3.92
C CYS A 324 -54.13 -9.49 4.68
N ASN A 325 -53.82 -9.38 5.98
CA ASN A 325 -53.48 -10.53 6.84
C ASN A 325 -54.62 -11.55 6.99
N SER A 326 -55.86 -11.17 6.67
CA SER A 326 -57.03 -12.02 6.87
C SER A 326 -57.50 -12.72 5.60
N CYS A 327 -57.17 -12.22 4.40
CA CYS A 327 -57.71 -12.77 3.14
C CYS A 327 -56.79 -12.61 1.92
N ASP A 328 -55.55 -12.17 2.13
CA ASP A 328 -54.51 -11.97 1.11
C ASP A 328 -54.88 -10.99 -0.02
N ASN A 329 -55.92 -10.17 0.16
CA ASN A 329 -56.30 -9.17 -0.83
C ASN A 329 -55.29 -8.01 -0.86
N LEU A 330 -54.92 -7.58 -2.07
CA LEU A 330 -53.99 -6.46 -2.31
C LEU A 330 -54.66 -5.08 -2.21
N LEU A 331 -56.01 -5.03 -2.24
CA LEU A 331 -56.76 -3.78 -2.19
C LEU A 331 -57.24 -3.48 -0.76
N PHE A 332 -56.69 -2.41 -0.19
CA PHE A 332 -57.09 -1.88 1.11
C PHE A 332 -56.88 -0.37 1.16
N THR A 333 -57.57 0.30 2.08
CA THR A 333 -57.54 1.76 2.23
C THR A 333 -56.96 2.13 3.57
N LYS A 334 -55.99 3.05 3.59
CA LYS A 334 -55.38 3.57 4.82
C LYS A 334 -56.29 4.62 5.46
N TYR A 335 -56.54 4.48 6.76
CA TYR A 335 -57.22 5.47 7.58
C TYR A 335 -56.31 5.93 8.70
N ASN A 336 -56.23 7.24 8.90
CA ASN A 336 -55.40 7.83 9.96
C ASN A 336 -55.98 7.58 11.35
N GLU A 337 -57.30 7.43 11.45
CA GLU A 337 -58.01 7.19 12.71
C GLU A 337 -59.05 6.09 12.54
N VAL A 338 -58.77 4.92 13.08
CA VAL A 338 -59.74 3.85 13.29
C VAL A 338 -60.00 3.71 14.78
N PHE A 339 -61.28 3.64 15.15
CA PHE A 339 -61.72 3.54 16.54
C PHE A 339 -61.92 2.07 16.89
N ILE A 340 -61.23 1.61 17.92
CA ILE A 340 -61.29 0.24 18.42
C ILE A 340 -61.93 0.26 19.81
N HIS A 341 -63.07 -0.41 19.96
CA HIS A 341 -63.78 -0.48 21.22
C HIS A 341 -63.07 -1.43 22.19
N ARG A 342 -62.51 -0.88 23.28
CA ARG A 342 -61.69 -1.62 24.26
C ARG A 342 -62.35 -2.90 24.82
N SER A 343 -63.66 -2.92 24.98
CA SER A 343 -64.35 -4.05 25.60
C SER A 343 -64.66 -5.21 24.65
N CYS A 344 -64.68 -5.00 23.32
CA CYS A 344 -65.04 -6.06 22.37
C CYS A 344 -64.17 -6.10 21.11
N ASN A 345 -63.16 -5.23 21.02
CA ASN A 345 -62.25 -5.06 19.88
C ASN A 345 -62.90 -4.79 18.52
N TYR A 346 -64.18 -4.40 18.50
CA TYR A 346 -64.80 -3.93 17.26
C TYR A 346 -64.06 -2.68 16.78
N ALA A 347 -63.55 -2.75 15.55
CA ALA A 347 -62.84 -1.68 14.87
C ALA A 347 -63.73 -1.06 13.79
N GLY A 348 -63.77 0.27 13.72
CA GLY A 348 -64.58 0.98 12.73
C GLY A 348 -64.23 2.46 12.63
N LEU A 349 -64.81 3.12 11.64
CA LEU A 349 -64.68 4.56 11.47
C LEU A 349 -65.64 5.31 12.39
N LYS A 350 -65.30 6.56 12.73
CA LYS A 350 -66.09 7.42 13.63
C LYS A 350 -67.60 7.42 13.34
N HIS A 351 -67.99 7.49 12.07
CA HIS A 351 -69.39 7.57 11.66
C HIS A 351 -70.18 6.29 12.01
N VAL A 352 -69.53 5.13 12.08
CA VAL A 352 -70.20 3.85 12.40
C VAL A 352 -70.54 3.79 13.90
N PHE A 353 -69.78 4.50 14.74
CA PHE A 353 -70.04 4.60 16.18
C PHE A 353 -71.07 5.68 16.53
N ALA A 354 -71.34 6.64 15.64
CA ALA A 354 -72.20 7.79 15.92
C ALA A 354 -73.66 7.51 15.53
N VAL A 355 -74.58 7.60 16.50
CA VAL A 355 -76.03 7.48 16.28
C VAL A 355 -76.72 8.70 16.91
N GLY A 356 -77.10 9.66 16.07
CA GLY A 356 -77.60 10.96 16.52
C GLY A 356 -76.58 11.71 17.36
N ASN A 357 -76.94 12.06 18.60
CA ASN A 357 -76.06 12.76 19.56
C ASN A 357 -75.30 11.81 20.51
N ASN A 358 -75.39 10.49 20.33
CA ASN A 358 -74.77 9.50 21.20
C ASN A 358 -73.82 8.59 20.42
N PHE A 359 -72.88 7.95 21.13
CA PHE A 359 -71.98 6.96 20.54
C PHE A 359 -72.33 5.54 21.04
N TYR A 360 -72.36 4.57 20.13
CA TYR A 360 -72.63 3.16 20.41
C TYR A 360 -71.66 2.27 19.64
N CYS A 361 -71.19 1.18 20.26
CA CYS A 361 -70.38 0.18 19.58
C CYS A 361 -71.25 -0.72 18.69
N PRO A 362 -71.02 -0.82 17.36
CA PRO A 362 -71.79 -1.71 16.48
C PRO A 362 -71.60 -3.19 16.79
N GLY A 363 -70.44 -3.58 17.34
CA GLY A 363 -70.14 -4.99 17.64
C GLY A 363 -70.81 -5.52 18.91
N CYS A 364 -71.12 -4.67 19.89
CA CYS A 364 -71.67 -5.11 21.18
C CYS A 364 -72.84 -4.27 21.70
N ASN A 365 -73.30 -3.28 20.94
CA ASN A 365 -74.40 -2.34 21.23
C ASN A 365 -74.29 -1.57 22.56
N LYS A 366 -73.10 -1.54 23.17
CA LYS A 366 -72.86 -0.77 24.40
C LYS A 366 -72.72 0.71 24.08
N LYS A 367 -73.33 1.56 24.90
CA LYS A 367 -73.17 3.01 24.83
C LYS A 367 -71.74 3.39 25.20
N ILE A 368 -71.14 4.28 24.42
CA ILE A 368 -69.83 4.86 24.64
C ILE A 368 -70.05 6.32 25.08
N SER A 369 -69.51 6.69 26.24
CA SER A 369 -69.77 8.01 26.85
C SER A 369 -69.13 9.13 26.04
N ILE A 370 -67.85 8.98 25.70
CA ILE A 370 -67.11 9.85 24.80
C ILE A 370 -66.30 8.99 23.83
N LEU A 371 -66.20 9.40 22.58
CA LEU A 371 -65.48 8.63 21.55
C LEU A 371 -63.97 8.47 21.87
N ASP A 372 -63.43 9.32 22.74
CA ASP A 372 -62.07 9.22 23.28
C ASP A 372 -61.85 8.01 24.23
N ASP A 373 -62.93 7.35 24.65
CA ASP A 373 -62.85 6.09 25.42
C ASP A 373 -62.41 4.90 24.54
N CYS A 374 -62.50 5.04 23.21
CA CYS A 374 -61.97 4.07 22.26
C CYS A 374 -60.47 4.26 22.03
N ILE A 375 -59.77 3.18 21.65
CA ILE A 375 -58.41 3.28 21.16
C ILE A 375 -58.48 3.87 19.75
N LYS A 376 -57.68 4.90 19.48
CA LYS A 376 -57.52 5.49 18.14
C LYS A 376 -56.19 5.02 17.58
N GLU A 377 -56.22 4.32 16.47
CA GLU A 377 -55.01 3.79 15.83
C GLU A 377 -55.10 3.94 14.30
N PRO A 378 -54.03 4.39 13.63
CA PRO A 378 -53.95 4.32 12.17
C PRO A 378 -54.04 2.86 11.72
N SER A 379 -54.97 2.55 10.82
CA SER A 379 -55.19 1.19 10.34
C SER A 379 -55.57 1.17 8.87
N TYR A 380 -55.38 0.02 8.25
CA TYR A 380 -55.83 -0.30 6.90
C TYR A 380 -57.16 -1.05 6.97
N HIS A 381 -58.05 -0.77 6.02
CA HIS A 381 -59.33 -1.46 5.86
C HIS A 381 -59.34 -2.24 4.55
N CYS A 382 -59.51 -3.56 4.64
CA CYS A 382 -59.57 -4.42 3.46
C CYS A 382 -60.87 -4.20 2.68
N GLN A 383 -60.78 -4.03 1.36
CA GLN A 383 -61.96 -3.88 0.51
C GLN A 383 -62.72 -5.20 0.27
N LYS A 384 -62.07 -6.35 0.49
CA LYS A 384 -62.65 -7.68 0.25
C LYS A 384 -63.31 -8.28 1.49
N CYS A 385 -62.61 -8.32 2.62
CA CYS A 385 -63.12 -8.94 3.86
C CYS A 385 -63.55 -7.93 4.94
N SER A 386 -63.44 -6.62 4.67
CA SER A 386 -63.76 -5.54 5.61
C SER A 386 -62.99 -5.56 6.95
N ALA A 387 -61.94 -6.37 7.05
CA ALA A 387 -61.09 -6.41 8.24
C ALA A 387 -60.24 -5.14 8.36
N PHE A 388 -60.07 -4.67 9.59
CA PHE A 388 -59.09 -3.64 9.94
C PHE A 388 -57.78 -4.30 10.42
N PHE A 389 -56.65 -3.77 9.98
CA PHE A 389 -55.32 -4.25 10.39
C PHE A 389 -54.30 -3.11 10.37
N THR A 390 -53.28 -3.17 11.22
CA THR A 390 -52.30 -2.09 11.39
C THR A 390 -51.07 -2.27 10.50
N THR A 391 -50.69 -3.51 10.20
CA THR A 391 -49.53 -3.85 9.37
C THR A 391 -49.94 -4.84 8.28
N PRO A 392 -49.83 -4.50 6.98
CA PRO A 392 -50.05 -5.45 5.91
C PRO A 392 -48.97 -6.54 5.91
N PHE A 393 -49.33 -7.74 5.47
CA PHE A 393 -48.35 -8.78 5.21
C PHE A 393 -47.56 -8.40 3.97
N THR A 394 -46.24 -8.53 4.06
CA THR A 394 -45.30 -8.10 3.00
C THR A 394 -44.69 -9.33 2.35
N ASN A 395 -44.79 -9.43 1.03
CA ASN A 395 -44.14 -10.47 0.24
C ASN A 395 -43.55 -9.89 -1.04
N TYR A 396 -42.72 -10.71 -1.70
CA TYR A 396 -41.98 -10.36 -2.89
C TYR A 396 -42.37 -11.29 -4.03
N ARG A 397 -42.40 -10.75 -5.24
CA ARG A 397 -42.48 -11.51 -6.48
C ARG A 397 -41.39 -11.03 -7.43
N CYS A 398 -40.72 -11.95 -8.10
CA CYS A 398 -39.70 -11.56 -9.08
C CYS A 398 -40.35 -11.14 -10.39
N ASN A 399 -40.05 -9.92 -10.88
CA ASN A 399 -40.53 -9.45 -12.18
C ASN A 399 -39.84 -10.15 -13.36
N PHE A 400 -38.68 -10.77 -13.13
CA PHE A 400 -37.89 -11.40 -14.19
C PHE A 400 -38.31 -12.84 -14.48
N CYS A 401 -38.59 -13.65 -13.46
CA CYS A 401 -38.95 -15.06 -13.62
C CYS A 401 -40.31 -15.43 -13.03
N ASP A 402 -41.10 -14.41 -12.64
CA ASP A 402 -42.42 -14.53 -12.02
C ASP A 402 -42.50 -15.32 -10.70
N PHE A 403 -41.36 -15.78 -10.17
CA PHE A 403 -41.27 -16.56 -8.95
C PHE A 403 -41.76 -15.76 -7.73
N GLY A 404 -42.70 -16.34 -6.99
CA GLY A 404 -43.29 -15.79 -5.78
C GLY A 404 -44.75 -16.25 -5.59
N PRO A 405 -45.41 -15.83 -4.50
CA PRO A 405 -44.91 -14.93 -3.46
C PRO A 405 -43.89 -15.59 -2.53
N PHE A 406 -42.91 -14.82 -2.04
CA PHE A 406 -41.96 -15.25 -1.01
C PHE A 406 -41.65 -14.12 -0.01
N THR A 407 -41.17 -14.46 1.18
CA THR A 407 -40.78 -13.46 2.20
C THR A 407 -39.28 -13.17 2.17
N TYR A 408 -38.84 -12.11 2.87
CA TYR A 408 -37.41 -11.78 2.98
C TYR A 408 -36.58 -12.91 3.62
N ILE A 409 -37.19 -13.78 4.43
CA ILE A 409 -36.54 -14.96 5.05
C ILE A 409 -36.27 -16.04 4.00
N GLN A 410 -37.19 -16.21 3.05
CA GLN A 410 -37.09 -17.20 1.97
C GLN A 410 -36.26 -16.69 0.80
N GLY A 411 -36.13 -15.37 0.64
CA GLY A 411 -35.24 -14.77 -0.34
C GLY A 411 -33.77 -14.95 0.04
N LYS A 412 -32.90 -14.94 -0.97
CA LYS A 412 -31.47 -15.11 -0.78
C LYS A 412 -30.82 -13.74 -0.60
N LEU A 413 -29.91 -13.61 0.36
CA LEU A 413 -29.10 -12.40 0.52
C LEU A 413 -27.80 -12.54 -0.26
N LYS A 414 -27.49 -11.56 -1.11
CA LYS A 414 -26.18 -11.45 -1.76
C LYS A 414 -25.48 -10.18 -1.30
N THR A 415 -24.18 -10.29 -1.05
CA THR A 415 -23.33 -9.15 -0.69
C THR A 415 -22.85 -8.45 -1.95
N VAL A 416 -22.99 -7.14 -1.96
CA VAL A 416 -22.44 -6.23 -2.97
C VAL A 416 -21.07 -5.76 -2.51
N TYR A 417 -20.11 -5.78 -3.43
CA TYR A 417 -18.72 -5.42 -3.16
C TYR A 417 -18.29 -4.09 -3.81
N ARG A 418 -17.29 -3.47 -3.20
CA ARG A 418 -16.50 -2.35 -3.72
C ARG A 418 -15.06 -2.83 -3.89
N TYR A 419 -14.41 -2.41 -4.95
CA TYR A 419 -13.02 -2.75 -5.23
C TYR A 419 -12.20 -1.47 -5.39
N ASP A 420 -11.21 -1.32 -4.53
CA ASP A 420 -10.28 -0.18 -4.50
C ASP A 420 -8.89 -0.63 -4.94
N ILE A 421 -8.13 0.25 -5.58
CA ILE A 421 -6.69 0.01 -5.76
C ILE A 421 -6.06 -0.09 -4.37
N ASN A 422 -5.23 -1.11 -4.19
CA ASN A 422 -4.49 -1.25 -2.95
C ASN A 422 -3.47 -0.09 -2.84
N PRO A 423 -3.53 0.73 -1.77
CA PRO A 423 -2.64 1.88 -1.59
C PRO A 423 -1.15 1.53 -1.64
N LEU A 424 -0.79 0.27 -1.33
CA LEU A 424 0.59 -0.22 -1.43
C LEU A 424 1.16 -0.19 -2.85
N PHE A 425 0.31 -0.21 -3.88
CA PHE A 425 0.70 -0.25 -5.29
C PHE A 425 0.28 0.99 -6.08
N GLU A 426 -0.48 1.91 -5.48
CA GLU A 426 -1.05 3.07 -6.18
C GLU A 426 0.02 3.95 -6.83
N MET A 427 1.08 4.27 -6.07
CA MET A 427 2.19 5.08 -6.57
C MET A 427 2.94 4.39 -7.71
N GLU A 428 3.18 3.08 -7.57
CA GLU A 428 3.83 2.26 -8.59
C GLU A 428 2.98 2.20 -9.87
N PHE A 429 1.65 2.10 -9.74
CA PHE A 429 0.75 2.12 -10.89
C PHE A 429 0.66 3.49 -11.56
N LYS A 430 0.52 4.59 -10.80
CA LYS A 430 0.53 5.96 -11.37
C LYS A 430 1.80 6.21 -12.17
N ARG A 431 2.93 5.76 -11.63
CA ARG A 431 4.24 5.81 -12.27
C ARG A 431 4.32 4.98 -13.55
N ASN A 432 3.76 3.78 -13.56
CA ASN A 432 3.82 2.91 -14.73
C ASN A 432 2.84 3.30 -15.84
N PHE A 433 1.69 3.90 -15.49
CA PHE A 433 0.62 4.15 -16.45
C PHE A 433 0.59 5.55 -17.03
N PHE A 434 0.91 6.61 -16.26
CA PHE A 434 0.65 7.98 -16.70
C PHE A 434 1.88 8.84 -16.85
N ILE A 435 2.81 8.74 -15.90
CA ILE A 435 3.88 9.74 -15.78
C ILE A 435 4.78 9.81 -17.02
N LEU A 436 4.94 8.67 -17.72
CA LEU A 436 5.74 8.57 -18.95
C LEU A 436 4.88 8.42 -20.20
N GLN A 437 3.55 8.41 -20.10
CA GLN A 437 2.68 8.14 -21.25
C GLN A 437 2.83 9.22 -22.34
N ARG A 438 2.74 10.51 -21.97
CA ARG A 438 2.95 11.62 -22.92
C ARG A 438 4.34 11.59 -23.55
N LEU A 439 5.35 11.22 -22.77
CA LEU A 439 6.72 11.10 -23.23
C LEU A 439 6.85 9.95 -24.23
N SER A 440 6.28 8.79 -23.93
CA SER A 440 6.23 7.63 -24.81
C SER A 440 5.51 7.94 -26.12
N ASP A 441 4.36 8.62 -26.07
CA ASP A 441 3.60 9.01 -27.26
C ASP A 441 4.45 9.94 -28.15
N TYR A 442 5.10 10.94 -27.54
CA TYR A 442 6.01 11.84 -28.24
C TYR A 442 7.21 11.12 -28.87
N LEU A 443 7.87 10.24 -28.13
CA LEU A 443 9.02 9.47 -28.62
C LEU A 443 8.61 8.53 -29.76
N THR A 444 7.46 7.89 -29.64
CA THR A 444 6.90 7.02 -30.70
C THR A 444 6.60 7.83 -31.96
N GLN A 445 5.94 9.00 -31.84
CA GLN A 445 5.69 9.92 -32.95
C GLN A 445 7.00 10.45 -33.57
N SER A 446 8.05 10.57 -32.76
CA SER A 446 9.39 10.96 -33.19
C SER A 446 10.18 9.81 -33.82
N GLY A 447 9.59 8.61 -33.95
CA GLY A 447 10.16 7.45 -34.62
C GLY A 447 11.03 6.55 -33.73
N TYR A 448 10.91 6.65 -32.41
CA TYR A 448 11.54 5.70 -31.48
C TYR A 448 10.67 4.45 -31.31
N ASN A 449 11.31 3.30 -31.18
CA ASN A 449 10.69 2.09 -30.64
C ASN A 449 10.77 2.16 -29.11
N VAL A 450 9.61 2.22 -28.46
CA VAL A 450 9.49 2.45 -27.02
C VAL A 450 9.05 1.18 -26.31
N SER A 451 9.79 0.80 -25.26
CA SER A 451 9.48 -0.31 -24.36
C SER A 451 9.39 0.19 -22.92
N TYR A 452 8.43 -0.35 -22.17
CA TYR A 452 8.28 -0.08 -20.74
C TYR A 452 8.88 -1.21 -19.92
N ASN A 453 9.41 -0.90 -18.74
CA ASN A 453 9.90 -1.88 -17.76
C ASN A 453 10.90 -2.89 -18.35
N GLU A 454 11.82 -2.41 -19.18
CA GLU A 454 12.79 -3.28 -19.83
C GLU A 454 13.94 -3.64 -18.88
N LYS A 455 14.36 -4.90 -18.91
CA LYS A 455 15.52 -5.39 -18.15
C LYS A 455 16.82 -4.96 -18.84
N SER A 456 17.82 -4.57 -18.06
CA SER A 456 19.18 -4.34 -18.57
C SER A 456 19.79 -5.63 -19.13
N ASN A 457 20.33 -5.55 -20.36
CA ASN A 457 20.95 -6.68 -21.07
C ASN A 457 22.46 -6.85 -20.80
N LYS A 458 23.13 -5.91 -20.10
CA LYS A 458 24.56 -6.04 -19.74
C LYS A 458 24.69 -6.63 -18.32
N ASN A 459 25.51 -7.68 -18.22
CA ASN A 459 25.85 -8.43 -17.00
C ASN A 459 26.13 -7.53 -15.78
N VAL A 460 25.28 -7.56 -14.76
CA VAL A 460 25.67 -7.54 -13.33
C VAL A 460 24.62 -8.33 -12.55
N THR A 461 25.00 -8.89 -11.42
CA THR A 461 24.28 -9.77 -10.49
C THR A 461 22.92 -9.29 -9.96
N THR A 462 22.39 -8.14 -10.42
CA THR A 462 21.12 -7.54 -10.00
C THR A 462 20.21 -7.26 -11.19
N GLU A 463 18.91 -7.55 -11.04
CA GLU A 463 17.93 -7.33 -12.10
C GLU A 463 17.51 -5.86 -12.13
N THR A 464 18.32 -5.01 -12.78
CA THR A 464 17.97 -3.60 -12.99
C THR A 464 16.99 -3.48 -14.15
N PHE A 465 15.89 -2.75 -13.91
CA PHE A 465 14.84 -2.47 -14.87
C PHE A 465 14.75 -0.97 -15.11
N PHE A 466 14.48 -0.58 -16.35
CA PHE A 466 14.27 0.80 -16.77
C PHE A 466 12.78 1.04 -17.01
N ASP A 467 12.26 2.15 -16.48
CA ASP A 467 10.82 2.45 -16.55
C ASP A 467 10.38 2.69 -18.00
N LEU A 468 11.21 3.36 -18.82
CA LEU A 468 11.02 3.50 -20.26
C LEU A 468 12.35 3.42 -21.00
N VAL A 469 12.40 2.70 -22.10
CA VAL A 469 13.54 2.69 -23.01
C VAL A 469 13.05 3.04 -24.41
N ALA A 470 13.71 3.98 -25.06
CA ALA A 470 13.38 4.41 -26.41
C ALA A 470 14.60 4.23 -27.32
N ARG A 471 14.44 3.47 -28.41
CA ARG A 471 15.53 3.16 -29.34
C ARG A 471 15.22 3.70 -30.74
N LYS A 472 16.21 4.35 -31.35
CA LYS A 472 16.14 4.81 -32.74
C LYS A 472 17.53 4.77 -33.36
N ALA A 473 17.70 3.93 -34.39
CA ALA A 473 19.01 3.63 -34.96
C ALA A 473 20.02 3.26 -33.85
N ASP A 474 21.12 4.00 -33.72
CA ASP A 474 22.13 3.76 -32.70
C ASP A 474 21.84 4.46 -31.37
N GLN A 475 20.86 5.38 -31.31
CA GLN A 475 20.50 6.11 -30.10
C GLN A 475 19.58 5.31 -29.19
N THR A 476 19.94 5.25 -27.90
CA THR A 476 19.11 4.65 -26.84
C THR A 476 18.90 5.65 -25.71
N MET A 477 17.66 6.01 -25.44
CA MET A 477 17.30 6.80 -24.27
C MET A 477 16.76 5.89 -23.19
N ILE A 478 17.25 6.07 -21.97
CA ILE A 478 16.84 5.30 -20.80
C ILE A 478 16.22 6.25 -19.81
N PHE A 479 14.95 6.06 -19.49
CA PHE A 479 14.27 6.80 -18.45
C PHE A 479 14.10 5.92 -17.23
N VAL A 480 14.48 6.46 -16.08
CA VAL A 480 14.22 5.84 -14.78
C VAL A 480 13.58 6.82 -13.83
N ILE A 481 12.70 6.31 -12.98
CA ILE A 481 12.03 7.12 -11.97
C ILE A 481 12.52 6.71 -10.59
N LEU A 482 13.02 7.69 -9.83
CA LEU A 482 13.48 7.48 -8.47
C LEU A 482 12.35 6.99 -7.58
N THR A 483 12.73 6.14 -6.64
CA THR A 483 11.83 5.61 -5.60
C THR A 483 12.03 6.37 -4.30
N SER A 484 11.19 6.13 -3.29
CA SER A 484 11.41 6.61 -1.92
C SER A 484 12.57 5.90 -1.20
N HIS A 485 13.23 4.91 -1.82
CA HIS A 485 14.28 4.12 -1.20
C HIS A 485 15.67 4.54 -1.69
N LEU A 486 16.34 5.38 -0.89
CA LEU A 486 17.67 5.93 -1.16
C LEU A 486 18.69 4.89 -1.62
N GLU A 487 18.84 3.76 -0.91
CA GLU A 487 19.83 2.73 -1.24
C GLU A 487 19.64 2.14 -2.64
N TYR A 488 18.38 1.92 -3.05
CA TYR A 488 18.09 1.40 -4.38
C TYR A 488 18.31 2.44 -5.47
N ASN A 489 17.98 3.70 -5.20
CA ASN A 489 18.28 4.79 -6.13
C ASN A 489 19.79 4.90 -6.35
N ILE A 490 20.61 4.79 -5.30
CA ILE A 490 22.07 4.81 -5.43
C ILE A 490 22.55 3.65 -6.33
N GLU A 491 22.12 2.42 -6.07
CA GLU A 491 22.50 1.26 -6.88
C GLU A 491 22.08 1.43 -8.36
N LEU A 492 20.86 1.90 -8.59
CA LEU A 492 20.33 2.19 -9.93
C LEU A 492 21.20 3.19 -10.67
N LEU A 493 21.62 4.28 -10.02
CA LEU A 493 22.46 5.30 -10.64
C LEU A 493 23.85 4.79 -11.01
N TYR A 494 24.49 3.98 -10.14
CA TYR A 494 25.77 3.35 -10.48
C TYR A 494 25.64 2.38 -11.67
N HIS A 495 24.54 1.64 -11.74
CA HIS A 495 24.28 0.76 -12.87
C HIS A 495 24.08 1.57 -14.16
N ILE A 496 23.35 2.69 -14.10
CA ILE A 496 23.16 3.58 -15.26
C ILE A 496 24.49 4.19 -15.71
N GLU A 497 25.30 4.68 -14.77
CA GLU A 497 26.63 5.20 -15.06
C GLU A 497 27.47 4.16 -15.79
N THR A 498 27.51 2.92 -15.30
CA THR A 498 28.25 1.83 -15.95
C THR A 498 27.82 1.57 -17.40
N LEU A 499 26.53 1.79 -17.71
CA LEU A 499 26.03 1.71 -19.08
C LEU A 499 26.43 2.93 -19.92
N HIS A 500 26.33 4.13 -19.33
CA HIS A 500 26.57 5.40 -19.98
C HIS A 500 28.05 5.59 -20.35
N SER A 501 28.99 5.42 -19.40
CA SER A 501 30.43 5.53 -19.71
C SER A 501 30.95 4.40 -20.62
N GLY A 502 30.16 3.35 -20.85
CA GLY A 502 30.47 2.26 -21.78
C GLY A 502 29.91 2.42 -23.19
N SER A 503 29.18 3.49 -23.51
CA SER A 503 28.57 3.73 -24.83
C SER A 503 28.10 5.18 -25.01
N GLU A 504 28.71 5.93 -25.94
CA GLU A 504 28.34 7.32 -26.25
C GLU A 504 26.90 7.50 -26.75
N ASN A 505 26.25 6.43 -27.21
CA ASN A 505 24.89 6.50 -27.76
C ASN A 505 23.77 6.25 -26.73
N ILE A 506 24.09 6.15 -25.44
CA ILE A 506 23.09 5.95 -24.37
C ILE A 506 22.88 7.27 -23.64
N THR A 507 21.64 7.76 -23.63
CA THR A 507 21.24 8.99 -22.94
C THR A 507 20.35 8.63 -21.74
N PRO A 508 20.89 8.57 -20.51
CA PRO A 508 20.08 8.36 -19.32
C PRO A 508 19.40 9.65 -18.88
N ILE A 509 18.12 9.53 -18.53
CA ILE A 509 17.31 10.60 -17.96
C ILE A 509 16.67 10.06 -16.69
N VAL A 510 16.96 10.70 -15.57
CA VAL A 510 16.40 10.35 -14.27
C VAL A 510 15.26 11.30 -13.96
N ILE A 511 14.13 10.75 -13.53
CA ILE A 511 12.95 11.51 -13.14
C ILE A 511 12.74 11.31 -11.65
N SER A 512 12.56 12.39 -10.91
CA SER A 512 12.18 12.37 -9.51
C SER A 512 10.82 13.02 -9.35
N LEU A 513 9.86 12.32 -8.76
CA LEU A 513 8.52 12.87 -8.53
C LEU A 513 8.50 13.91 -7.40
N ASN A 514 9.52 13.88 -6.55
CA ASN A 514 9.73 14.83 -5.45
C ASN A 514 11.19 15.32 -5.47
N GLU A 515 11.51 16.35 -4.70
CA GLU A 515 12.90 16.76 -4.48
C GLU A 515 13.73 15.56 -3.97
N PRO A 516 14.77 15.12 -4.71
CA PRO A 516 15.60 14.00 -4.30
C PRO A 516 16.59 14.42 -3.20
N ASP A 517 17.04 13.45 -2.42
CA ASP A 517 18.07 13.66 -1.39
C ASP A 517 19.32 14.33 -1.98
N GLN A 518 19.97 15.21 -1.21
CA GLN A 518 21.20 15.92 -1.65
C GLN A 518 22.29 14.96 -2.13
N LEU A 519 22.35 13.76 -1.55
CA LEU A 519 23.28 12.71 -1.97
C LEU A 519 22.99 12.22 -3.40
N ILE A 520 21.72 12.04 -3.75
CA ILE A 520 21.30 11.64 -5.09
C ILE A 520 21.61 12.75 -6.10
N ILE A 521 21.35 14.01 -5.76
CA ILE A 521 21.71 15.17 -6.59
C ILE A 521 23.22 15.18 -6.87
N ASN A 522 24.04 14.99 -5.84
CA ASN A 522 25.50 14.96 -5.98
C ASN A 522 25.98 13.80 -6.87
N LEU A 523 25.32 12.62 -6.80
CA LEU A 523 25.64 11.49 -7.66
C LEU A 523 25.26 11.76 -9.13
N LEU A 524 24.07 12.30 -9.37
CA LEU A 524 23.60 12.65 -10.71
C LEU A 524 24.51 13.67 -11.38
N LEU A 525 24.93 14.71 -10.65
CA LEU A 525 25.91 15.70 -11.13
C LEU A 525 27.28 15.06 -11.42
N LYS A 526 27.71 14.11 -10.59
CA LYS A 526 28.99 13.41 -10.78
C LYS A 526 28.98 12.51 -12.01
N PHE A 527 27.84 11.88 -12.31
CA PHE A 527 27.65 10.95 -13.42
C PHE A 527 27.18 11.64 -14.72
N ASP A 528 27.04 12.97 -14.70
CA ASP A 528 26.50 13.75 -15.81
C ASP A 528 25.13 13.23 -16.31
N ILE A 529 24.29 12.78 -15.37
CA ILE A 529 22.96 12.26 -15.66
C ILE A 529 21.93 13.36 -15.48
N PHE A 530 21.15 13.62 -16.53
CA PHE A 530 20.10 14.62 -16.49
C PHE A 530 18.97 14.24 -15.53
N LEU A 531 18.62 15.17 -14.64
CA LEU A 531 17.55 15.02 -13.66
C LEU A 531 16.36 15.91 -14.01
N ILE A 532 15.18 15.30 -14.02
CA ILE A 532 13.89 15.98 -14.10
C ILE A 532 13.19 15.79 -12.76
N VAL A 533 13.08 16.86 -11.97
CA VAL A 533 12.21 16.87 -10.78
C VAL A 533 10.84 17.37 -11.21
N SER A 534 9.84 16.49 -11.24
CA SER A 534 8.43 16.78 -11.50
C SER A 534 7.57 15.52 -11.35
N ASP A 535 6.35 15.68 -10.83
CA ASP A 535 5.27 14.69 -10.88
C ASP A 535 4.25 14.97 -12.00
N ASN A 536 4.54 15.97 -12.85
CA ASN A 536 3.68 16.42 -13.93
C ASN A 536 4.17 15.91 -15.30
N ASP A 537 3.36 15.08 -15.95
CA ASP A 537 3.67 14.46 -17.25
C ASP A 537 3.99 15.48 -18.37
N LYS A 538 3.36 16.67 -18.37
CA LYS A 538 3.64 17.74 -19.34
C LYS A 538 4.98 18.41 -19.06
N GLU A 539 5.31 18.63 -17.80
CA GLU A 539 6.58 19.23 -17.41
C GLU A 539 7.74 18.28 -17.69
N ILE A 540 7.58 16.99 -17.40
CA ILE A 540 8.55 15.95 -17.76
C ILE A 540 8.79 15.95 -19.27
N LEU A 541 7.73 15.97 -20.08
CA LEU A 541 7.86 16.07 -21.54
C LEU A 541 8.57 17.36 -21.97
N ALA A 542 8.23 18.51 -21.39
CA ALA A 542 8.83 19.79 -21.74
C ALA A 542 10.34 19.82 -21.43
N LYS A 543 10.73 19.44 -20.21
CA LYS A 543 12.14 19.35 -19.79
C LYS A 543 12.91 18.31 -20.61
N THR A 544 12.28 17.20 -20.97
CA THR A 544 12.90 16.21 -21.86
C THR A 544 13.16 16.80 -23.24
N LYS A 545 12.18 17.51 -23.84
CA LYS A 545 12.37 18.17 -25.14
C LYS A 545 13.48 19.20 -25.11
N GLU A 546 13.51 20.03 -24.06
CA GLU A 546 14.56 21.03 -23.87
C GLU A 546 15.94 20.37 -23.82
N TYR A 547 16.09 19.33 -22.99
CA TYR A 547 17.34 18.59 -22.89
C TYR A 547 17.76 17.95 -24.23
N LEU A 548 16.83 17.35 -24.95
CA LEU A 548 17.08 16.75 -26.28
C LEU A 548 17.46 17.78 -27.35
N THR A 549 17.22 19.08 -27.15
CA THR A 549 17.69 20.12 -28.06
C THR A 549 19.09 20.63 -27.72
N THR A 550 19.59 20.31 -26.53
CA THR A 550 20.92 20.74 -26.04
C THR A 550 22.03 19.74 -26.36
N ILE A 551 21.66 18.49 -26.69
CA ILE A 551 22.54 17.40 -27.12
C ILE A 551 22.38 17.13 -28.61
#